data_AF-Q9ZTB2-F1
#
_entry.id   AF-Q9ZTB2-F1
#
_cell.length_a   1.000
_cell.length_b   1.000
_cell.length_c   1.000
_cell.angle_alpha   90.00
_cell.angle_beta   90.00
_cell.angle_gamma   90.00
#
_symmetry.space_group_name_H-M   'P 1'
#
loop_
_entity.id
_entity.type
_entity.pdbx_description
1 polymer ?
#
loop_
_entity_poly.entity_id
_entity_poly.type
_entity_poly.pdbx_seq_one_letter_code
_entity_poly.pdbx_strand_id
1 'polypeptide(L)'
;MYKVANASEYLVITGVGITDIKLAKKAWVLPGQSCTVFDLSPVNYTFEVQAMSAEKLPFILPAVFTIGPRVEDEDSLLKYARLLSSHDKLSHHVKELVQGIIEGETRVLAASMTMEEIFRGTKSFKQEVFEKVQLELNQFGLLIYNANVKQLVDVPGHEYFSYLGQKTQMEAANQAKVDVAEAKMKGEVGSKQRQGQTLQNAAKIDAETKIISTQRQGDGKKEEIKVRTEVKVFENEREAVVAEANSELAKKKAVWAQTAQVAEVEAAKAVALREAELQREVERMNALTRTEKLKAEFLSKASVEYETKVQEANWELYKKQKAAEAILFEKEKEAEAQKALAEAAFFSRQQEAEAELFAKKKEAEGLVALGQAQGAYLKTLLGALGGNYGNLRDYLMINSGMFQEIAKTNADAIRGLEPKISIWTNGGDTNDGYGSGAMKDVAGVYKMLPPLFKTVHEQTGMLPPAWMGTLPDNGS
;
A
#
# COMPACT_ATOMS: atom_id res chain seq x y z
N MET A 1 -2.97 -39.96 65.07
CA MET A 1 -1.56 -39.61 64.79
C MET A 1 -1.46 -38.10 64.62
N TYR A 2 -0.47 -37.44 65.22
CA TYR A 2 -0.24 -36.00 64.99
C TYR A 2 0.52 -35.78 63.69
N LYS A 3 0.00 -34.93 62.80
CA LYS A 3 0.64 -34.57 61.55
C LYS A 3 0.92 -33.07 61.51
N VAL A 4 2.02 -32.72 60.85
CA VAL A 4 2.46 -31.35 60.61
C VAL A 4 2.77 -31.23 59.12
N ALA A 5 2.20 -30.22 58.45
CA ALA A 5 2.49 -29.89 57.06
C ALA A 5 3.74 -29.03 56.93
N ASN A 6 4.40 -29.08 55.78
CA ASN A 6 5.50 -28.19 55.46
C ASN A 6 5.05 -26.72 55.33
N ALA A 7 6.03 -25.80 55.19
CA ALA A 7 5.75 -24.37 55.08
C ALA A 7 4.79 -24.03 53.92
N SER A 8 4.96 -24.66 52.76
CA SER A 8 4.11 -24.47 51.59
C SER A 8 2.88 -25.38 51.54
N GLU A 9 2.66 -26.25 52.53
CA GLU A 9 1.61 -27.27 52.46
C GLU A 9 0.48 -27.02 53.47
N TYR A 10 -0.71 -27.54 53.19
CA TYR A 10 -1.82 -27.60 54.15
C TYR A 10 -2.33 -29.04 54.30
N LEU A 11 -2.68 -29.41 55.54
CA LEU A 11 -3.41 -30.65 55.81
C LEU A 11 -4.89 -30.41 55.53
N VAL A 12 -5.47 -31.28 54.73
CA VAL A 12 -6.91 -31.40 54.48
C VAL A 12 -7.39 -32.60 55.27
N ILE A 13 -8.26 -32.37 56.25
CA ILE A 13 -8.78 -33.42 57.11
C ILE A 13 -10.28 -33.53 56.89
N THR A 14 -10.74 -34.75 56.63
CA THR A 14 -12.14 -35.12 56.45
C THR A 14 -12.47 -36.34 57.29
N GLY A 15 -13.76 -36.65 57.47
CA GLY A 15 -14.22 -37.83 58.20
C GLY A 15 -14.90 -37.48 59.52
N VAL A 16 -14.89 -38.42 60.47
CA VAL A 16 -15.73 -38.34 61.67
C VAL A 16 -15.48 -37.06 62.47
N GLY A 17 -16.57 -36.34 62.76
CA GLY A 17 -16.56 -35.09 63.53
C GLY A 17 -16.26 -33.81 62.73
N ILE A 18 -16.06 -33.92 61.41
CA ILE A 18 -15.80 -32.79 60.52
C ILE A 18 -16.98 -32.69 59.54
N THR A 19 -17.62 -31.52 59.44
CA THR A 19 -18.83 -31.30 58.64
C THR A 19 -18.58 -31.24 57.15
N ASP A 20 -17.36 -30.92 56.74
CA ASP A 20 -16.93 -30.88 55.33
C ASP A 20 -15.42 -31.11 55.25
N ILE A 21 -14.63 -30.04 55.20
CA ILE A 21 -13.17 -30.07 55.18
C ILE A 21 -12.62 -29.20 56.29
N LYS A 22 -11.64 -29.70 57.02
CA LYS A 22 -10.84 -28.92 57.97
C LYS A 22 -9.43 -28.71 57.42
N LEU A 23 -9.06 -27.45 57.23
CA LEU A 23 -7.71 -27.06 56.87
C LEU A 23 -6.87 -26.78 58.11
N ALA A 24 -5.65 -27.33 58.17
CA ALA A 24 -4.74 -27.07 59.27
C ALA A 24 -3.27 -27.21 58.84
N LYS A 25 -2.37 -26.39 59.40
CA LYS A 25 -0.93 -26.63 59.31
C LYS A 25 -0.46 -27.78 60.20
N LYS A 26 -1.15 -28.01 61.32
CA LYS A 26 -0.82 -29.05 62.30
C LYS A 26 -2.10 -29.52 63.00
N ALA A 27 -2.32 -30.83 63.06
CA ALA A 27 -3.52 -31.39 63.66
C ALA A 27 -3.38 -32.86 64.05
N TRP A 28 -4.17 -33.26 65.04
CA TRP A 28 -4.38 -34.67 65.38
C TRP A 28 -5.38 -35.29 64.41
N VAL A 29 -4.95 -36.33 63.70
CA VAL A 29 -5.83 -37.17 62.88
C VAL A 29 -6.32 -38.32 63.74
N LEU A 30 -7.62 -38.34 64.02
CA LEU A 30 -8.29 -39.37 64.81
C LEU A 30 -8.66 -40.60 63.96
N PRO A 31 -8.89 -41.78 64.56
CA PRO A 31 -9.46 -42.91 63.85
C PRO A 31 -10.79 -42.54 63.18
N GLY A 32 -10.96 -42.90 61.90
CA GLY A 32 -12.12 -42.50 61.09
C GLY A 32 -11.96 -41.15 60.37
N GLN A 33 -10.84 -40.46 60.54
CA GLN A 33 -10.48 -39.29 59.75
C GLN A 33 -9.50 -39.66 58.64
N SER A 34 -9.72 -39.10 57.45
CA SER A 34 -8.77 -39.10 56.35
C SER A 34 -7.99 -37.79 56.36
N CYS A 35 -6.71 -37.85 56.01
CA CYS A 35 -5.86 -36.67 55.93
C CYS A 35 -5.01 -36.72 54.67
N THR A 36 -5.23 -35.75 53.78
CA THR A 36 -4.43 -35.49 52.59
C THR A 36 -3.64 -34.19 52.76
N VAL A 37 -2.59 -34.02 51.97
CA VAL A 37 -1.74 -32.83 52.00
C VAL A 37 -1.70 -32.27 50.59
N PHE A 38 -1.86 -30.95 50.46
CA PHE A 38 -1.66 -30.26 49.19
C PHE A 38 -0.66 -29.12 49.34
N ASP A 39 0.01 -28.82 48.23
CA ASP A 39 1.00 -27.75 48.13
C ASP A 39 0.33 -26.45 47.66
N LEU A 40 0.77 -25.33 48.23
CA LEU A 40 0.34 -23.98 47.88
C LEU A 40 1.26 -23.32 46.85
N SER A 41 2.38 -23.97 46.52
CA SER A 41 3.35 -23.42 45.58
C SER A 41 2.70 -23.11 44.23
N PRO A 42 2.85 -21.87 43.71
CA PRO A 42 2.35 -21.53 42.39
C PRO A 42 3.00 -22.39 41.30
N VAL A 43 2.20 -22.80 40.32
CA VAL A 43 2.61 -23.64 39.20
C VAL A 43 2.67 -22.81 37.93
N ASN A 44 3.71 -23.04 37.12
CA ASN A 44 3.85 -22.41 35.81
C ASN A 44 3.14 -23.22 34.73
N TYR A 45 2.18 -22.60 34.07
CA TYR A 45 1.43 -23.12 32.94
C TYR A 45 1.90 -22.45 31.67
N THR A 46 2.54 -23.22 30.79
CA THR A 46 2.96 -22.79 29.46
C THR A 46 2.00 -23.35 28.42
N PHE A 47 1.41 -22.51 27.59
CA PHE A 47 0.51 -22.95 26.54
C PHE A 47 0.58 -22.01 25.32
N GLU A 48 0.12 -22.53 24.19
CA GLU A 48 0.06 -21.83 22.91
C GLU A 48 -1.40 -21.78 22.47
N VAL A 49 -2.05 -20.63 22.68
CA VAL A 49 -3.45 -20.48 22.30
C VAL A 49 -3.54 -20.25 20.80
N GLN A 50 -4.20 -21.17 20.10
CA GLN A 50 -4.64 -20.94 18.73
C GLN A 50 -5.98 -20.22 18.76
N ALA A 51 -6.00 -19.00 18.23
CA ALA A 51 -7.18 -18.15 18.18
C ALA A 51 -7.33 -17.51 16.79
N MET A 52 -8.49 -16.90 16.56
CA MET A 52 -8.79 -16.16 15.35
C MET A 52 -9.19 -14.73 15.71
N SER A 53 -8.72 -13.75 14.94
CA SER A 53 -9.15 -12.36 15.07
C SER A 53 -10.60 -12.17 14.61
N ALA A 54 -11.18 -10.99 14.84
CA ALA A 54 -12.47 -10.57 14.28
C ALA A 54 -12.51 -10.66 12.74
N GLU A 55 -11.36 -10.51 12.09
CA GLU A 55 -11.20 -10.63 10.63
C GLU A 55 -11.02 -12.08 10.18
N LYS A 56 -11.17 -13.05 11.10
CA LYS A 56 -10.99 -14.50 10.89
C LYS A 56 -9.55 -14.88 10.49
N LEU A 57 -8.58 -14.06 10.87
CA LEU A 57 -7.16 -14.38 10.67
C LEU A 57 -6.64 -15.21 11.85
N PRO A 58 -6.09 -16.40 11.62
CA PRO A 58 -5.60 -17.26 12.69
C PRO A 58 -4.22 -16.83 13.18
N PHE A 59 -3.99 -16.92 14.49
CA PHE A 59 -2.70 -16.67 15.12
C PHE A 59 -2.46 -17.58 16.32
N ILE A 60 -1.19 -17.67 16.71
CA ILE A 60 -0.74 -18.38 17.90
C ILE A 60 -0.30 -17.34 18.94
N LEU A 61 -0.84 -17.46 20.14
CA LEU A 61 -0.46 -16.66 21.31
C LEU A 61 0.27 -17.56 22.32
N PRO A 62 1.61 -17.56 22.33
CA PRO A 62 2.36 -18.26 23.36
C PRO A 62 2.33 -17.46 24.66
N ALA A 63 1.85 -18.07 25.74
CA ALA A 63 1.78 -17.42 27.04
C ALA A 63 2.20 -18.35 28.18
N VAL A 64 2.67 -17.73 29.26
CA VAL A 64 3.11 -18.40 30.48
C VAL A 64 2.42 -17.75 31.66
N PHE A 65 1.67 -18.54 32.43
CA PHE A 65 0.93 -18.09 33.60
C PHE A 65 1.44 -18.81 34.84
N THR A 66 1.74 -18.07 35.89
CA THR A 66 2.07 -18.60 37.21
C THR A 66 0.82 -18.51 38.06
N ILE A 67 0.17 -19.64 38.31
CA ILE A 67 -1.13 -19.72 39.00
C ILE A 67 -0.99 -20.58 40.24
N GLY A 68 -1.60 -20.16 41.34
CA GLY A 68 -1.66 -20.93 42.56
C GLY A 68 -2.87 -20.53 43.40
N PRO A 69 -3.13 -21.23 44.51
CA PRO A 69 -4.19 -20.85 45.42
C PRO A 69 -3.93 -19.49 46.07
N ARG A 70 -4.99 -18.76 46.39
CA ARG A 70 -4.92 -17.51 47.15
C ARG A 70 -4.76 -17.83 48.65
N VAL A 71 -3.53 -17.68 49.17
CA VAL A 71 -3.19 -18.11 50.54
C VAL A 71 -3.81 -17.21 51.63
N GLU A 72 -4.10 -15.95 51.30
CA GLU A 72 -4.66 -14.96 52.23
C GLU A 72 -6.14 -15.21 52.54
N ASP A 73 -6.83 -15.98 51.70
CA ASP A 73 -8.27 -16.21 51.79
C ASP A 73 -8.56 -17.69 52.07
N GLU A 74 -9.07 -17.98 53.28
CA GLU A 74 -9.38 -19.33 53.73
C GLU A 74 -10.46 -20.00 52.86
N ASP A 75 -11.43 -19.23 52.36
CA ASP A 75 -12.48 -19.74 51.46
C ASP A 75 -11.90 -20.17 50.11
N SER A 76 -10.94 -19.42 49.58
CA SER A 76 -10.20 -19.80 48.36
C SER A 76 -9.39 -21.08 48.57
N LEU A 77 -8.75 -21.25 49.73
CA LEU A 77 -8.03 -22.48 50.07
C LEU A 77 -8.96 -23.69 50.15
N LEU A 78 -10.16 -23.52 50.71
CA LEU A 78 -11.18 -24.57 50.76
C LEU A 78 -11.65 -24.98 49.36
N LYS A 79 -11.92 -24.01 48.48
CA LYS A 79 -12.28 -24.28 47.07
C LYS A 79 -11.18 -25.06 46.34
N TYR A 80 -9.92 -24.65 46.52
CA TYR A 80 -8.79 -25.34 45.93
C TYR A 80 -8.61 -26.77 46.49
N ALA A 81 -8.78 -26.96 47.80
CA ALA A 81 -8.72 -28.28 48.43
C ALA A 81 -9.81 -29.24 47.89
N ARG A 82 -11.03 -28.72 47.62
CA ARG A 82 -12.11 -29.50 47.00
C ARG A 82 -11.79 -29.93 45.57
N LEU A 83 -11.12 -29.06 44.80
CA LEU A 83 -10.67 -29.37 43.44
C LEU A 83 -9.69 -30.55 43.42
N LEU A 84 -8.77 -30.61 44.38
CA LEU A 84 -7.78 -31.68 44.49
C LEU A 84 -8.34 -32.99 45.07
N SER A 85 -9.35 -32.92 45.93
CA SER A 85 -9.88 -34.10 46.63
C SER A 85 -10.72 -35.02 45.75
N SER A 86 -11.29 -34.49 44.67
CA SER A 86 -12.32 -35.17 43.87
C SER A 86 -11.77 -36.15 42.83
N HIS A 87 -10.47 -36.10 42.52
CA HIS A 87 -9.91 -36.87 41.41
C HIS A 87 -8.61 -37.56 41.81
N ASP A 88 -8.45 -38.78 41.28
CA ASP A 88 -7.27 -39.61 41.41
C ASP A 88 -5.98 -38.81 41.15
N LYS A 89 -4.84 -39.29 41.67
CA LYS A 89 -3.51 -38.64 41.67
C LYS A 89 -2.97 -38.20 40.30
N LEU A 90 -3.73 -38.38 39.23
CA LEU A 90 -3.54 -37.77 37.92
C LEU A 90 -3.80 -36.26 38.03
N SER A 91 -2.80 -35.55 38.56
CA SER A 91 -2.67 -34.09 38.71
C SER A 91 -2.93 -33.26 37.45
N HIS A 92 -3.26 -33.91 36.33
CA HIS A 92 -3.61 -33.29 35.06
C HIS A 92 -4.94 -32.54 35.10
N HIS A 93 -5.89 -32.89 35.97
CA HIS A 93 -7.22 -32.25 35.94
C HIS A 93 -7.18 -30.74 36.21
N VAL A 94 -6.45 -30.29 37.25
CA VAL A 94 -6.30 -28.85 37.54
C VAL A 94 -5.60 -28.14 36.37
N LYS A 95 -4.62 -28.81 35.76
CA LYS A 95 -3.91 -28.29 34.60
C LYS A 95 -4.84 -28.14 33.39
N GLU A 96 -5.66 -29.14 33.09
CA GLU A 96 -6.64 -29.11 32.00
C GLU A 96 -7.72 -28.05 32.23
N LEU A 97 -8.21 -27.92 33.47
CA LEU A 97 -9.17 -26.90 33.83
C LEU A 97 -8.59 -25.49 33.64
N VAL A 98 -7.40 -25.24 34.19
CA VAL A 98 -6.73 -23.93 34.04
C VAL A 98 -6.43 -23.64 32.57
N GLN A 99 -5.91 -24.62 31.83
CA GLN A 99 -5.64 -24.49 30.40
C GLN A 99 -6.93 -24.20 29.62
N GLY A 100 -8.01 -24.91 29.90
CA GLY A 100 -9.31 -24.72 29.25
C GLY A 100 -9.91 -23.34 29.51
N ILE A 101 -9.82 -22.82 30.73
CA ILE A 101 -10.26 -21.46 31.08
C ILE A 101 -9.47 -20.43 30.28
N ILE A 102 -8.14 -20.53 30.28
CA ILE A 102 -7.32 -19.50 29.63
C ILE A 102 -7.48 -19.55 28.11
N GLU A 103 -7.47 -20.74 27.51
CA GLU A 103 -7.70 -20.90 26.07
C GLU A 103 -9.09 -20.41 25.64
N GLY A 104 -10.12 -20.76 26.43
CA GLY A 104 -11.49 -20.34 26.18
C GLY A 104 -11.62 -18.82 26.18
N GLU A 105 -11.17 -18.18 27.26
CA GLU A 105 -11.33 -16.73 27.43
C GLU A 105 -10.48 -15.93 26.44
N THR A 106 -9.26 -16.38 26.18
CA THR A 106 -8.39 -15.78 25.16
C THR A 106 -9.03 -15.85 23.78
N ARG A 107 -9.68 -16.98 23.45
CA ARG A 107 -10.36 -17.16 22.15
C ARG A 107 -11.54 -16.22 21.99
N VAL A 108 -12.33 -16.02 23.05
CA VAL A 108 -13.48 -15.10 23.04
C VAL A 108 -13.02 -13.66 22.80
N LEU A 109 -11.96 -13.22 23.50
CA LEU A 109 -11.41 -11.88 23.36
C LEU A 109 -10.71 -11.65 22.01
N ALA A 110 -9.96 -12.64 21.52
CA ALA A 110 -9.35 -12.57 20.21
C ALA A 110 -10.40 -12.40 19.09
N ALA A 111 -11.53 -13.10 19.21
CA ALA A 111 -12.58 -13.07 18.20
C ALA A 111 -13.30 -11.71 18.08
N SER A 112 -13.19 -10.82 19.08
CA SER A 112 -13.80 -9.48 19.04
C SER A 112 -12.85 -8.38 18.59
N MET A 113 -11.54 -8.66 18.47
CA MET A 113 -10.51 -7.67 18.14
C MET A 113 -9.91 -7.88 16.77
N THR A 114 -9.49 -6.79 16.11
CA THR A 114 -8.79 -6.87 14.83
C THR A 114 -7.36 -7.37 15.01
N MET A 115 -6.76 -7.92 13.96
CA MET A 115 -5.38 -8.43 14.05
C MET A 115 -4.38 -7.31 14.39
N GLU A 116 -4.61 -6.10 13.87
CA GLU A 116 -3.81 -4.92 14.19
C GLU A 116 -3.93 -4.53 15.67
N GLU A 117 -5.12 -4.59 16.27
CA GLU A 117 -5.32 -4.29 17.69
C GLU A 117 -4.63 -5.33 18.59
N ILE A 118 -4.73 -6.61 18.25
CA ILE A 118 -4.06 -7.69 19.00
C ILE A 118 -2.54 -7.53 18.91
N PHE A 119 -2.00 -7.14 17.75
CA PHE A 119 -0.57 -6.88 17.55
C PHE A 119 -0.08 -5.60 18.24
N ARG A 120 -0.79 -4.49 18.06
CA ARG A 120 -0.40 -3.16 18.58
C ARG A 120 -0.65 -3.04 20.09
N GLY A 121 -1.66 -3.74 20.61
CA GLY A 121 -2.22 -3.54 21.94
C GLY A 121 -1.69 -4.50 23.01
N THR A 122 -0.38 -4.56 23.20
CA THR A 122 0.25 -5.37 24.28
C THR A 122 -0.08 -4.92 25.71
N LYS A 123 -0.90 -3.88 25.91
CA LYS A 123 -1.44 -3.51 27.23
C LYS A 123 -2.94 -3.82 27.36
N SER A 124 -3.79 -3.35 26.44
CA SER A 124 -5.24 -3.53 26.54
C SER A 124 -5.66 -4.99 26.42
N PHE A 125 -5.24 -5.69 25.37
CA PHE A 125 -5.57 -7.10 25.17
C PHE A 125 -5.02 -7.96 26.31
N LYS A 126 -3.76 -7.75 26.70
CA LYS A 126 -3.15 -8.49 27.81
C LYS A 126 -3.92 -8.28 29.11
N GLN A 127 -4.25 -7.04 29.43
CA GLN A 127 -5.00 -6.70 30.64
C GLN A 127 -6.40 -7.33 30.63
N GLU A 128 -7.11 -7.26 29.51
CA GLU A 128 -8.46 -7.81 29.40
C GLU A 128 -8.46 -9.34 29.51
N VAL A 129 -7.52 -10.03 28.86
CA VAL A 129 -7.33 -11.48 29.03
C VAL A 129 -7.06 -11.83 30.49
N PHE A 130 -6.18 -11.08 31.17
CA PHE A 130 -5.87 -11.35 32.57
C PHE A 130 -7.05 -11.10 33.50
N GLU A 131 -7.79 -10.00 33.33
CA GLU A 131 -8.95 -9.69 34.17
C GLU A 131 -10.04 -10.76 34.04
N LYS A 132 -10.35 -11.17 32.80
CA LYS A 132 -11.37 -12.19 32.54
C LYS A 132 -10.96 -13.58 33.04
N VAL A 133 -9.74 -14.00 32.77
CA VAL A 133 -9.22 -15.28 33.28
C VAL A 133 -9.20 -15.27 34.81
N GLN A 134 -8.80 -14.16 35.43
CA GLN A 134 -8.78 -14.04 36.89
C GLN A 134 -10.18 -14.19 37.51
N LEU A 135 -11.22 -13.64 36.86
CA LEU A 135 -12.62 -13.79 37.32
C LEU A 135 -13.07 -15.26 37.32
N GLU A 136 -12.73 -16.02 36.28
CA GLU A 136 -13.04 -17.45 36.21
C GLU A 136 -12.24 -18.26 37.24
N LEU A 137 -10.93 -18.00 37.36
CA LEU A 137 -10.07 -18.69 38.32
C LEU A 137 -10.48 -18.45 39.79
N ASN A 138 -11.07 -17.28 40.11
CA ASN A 138 -11.58 -16.99 41.45
C ASN A 138 -12.67 -17.99 41.91
N GLN A 139 -13.43 -18.58 40.98
CA GLN A 139 -14.47 -19.57 41.32
C GLN A 139 -13.86 -20.85 41.91
N PHE A 140 -12.62 -21.17 41.53
CA PHE A 140 -11.86 -22.33 42.00
C PHE A 140 -10.87 -21.99 43.13
N GLY A 141 -10.84 -20.74 43.59
CA GLY A 141 -9.88 -20.27 44.61
C GLY A 141 -8.46 -20.06 44.08
N LEU A 142 -8.30 -19.93 42.76
CA LEU A 142 -7.03 -19.75 42.08
C LEU A 142 -6.74 -18.26 41.80
N LEU A 143 -5.46 -17.90 41.89
CA LEU A 143 -4.92 -16.56 41.67
C LEU A 143 -3.78 -16.62 40.67
N ILE A 144 -3.80 -15.70 39.70
CA ILE A 144 -2.69 -15.46 38.79
C ILE A 144 -1.67 -14.58 39.51
N TYR A 145 -0.51 -15.12 39.82
CA TYR A 145 0.60 -14.37 40.42
C TYR A 145 1.40 -13.60 39.37
N ASN A 146 1.55 -14.20 38.19
CA ASN A 146 2.27 -13.61 37.07
C ASN A 146 1.69 -14.16 35.77
N ALA A 147 1.67 -13.34 34.74
CA ALA A 147 1.34 -13.78 33.40
C ALA A 147 2.17 -13.02 32.37
N ASN A 148 2.78 -13.77 31.47
CA ASN A 148 3.60 -13.23 30.40
C ASN A 148 3.13 -13.76 29.06
N VAL A 149 2.87 -12.83 28.14
CA VAL A 149 2.47 -13.12 26.78
C VAL A 149 3.64 -12.79 25.88
N LYS A 150 4.15 -13.81 25.16
CA LYS A 150 5.23 -13.67 24.19
C LYS A 150 4.71 -12.98 22.92
N GLN A 151 5.62 -12.77 21.97
CA GLN A 151 5.25 -12.26 20.65
C GLN A 151 4.31 -13.24 19.94
N LEU A 152 3.29 -12.69 19.28
CA LEU A 152 2.36 -13.44 18.44
C LEU A 152 3.12 -14.13 17.31
N VAL A 153 2.73 -15.36 17.01
CA VAL A 153 3.32 -16.17 15.94
C VAL A 153 2.23 -16.48 14.92
N ASP A 154 2.57 -16.43 13.64
CA ASP A 154 1.66 -16.85 12.58
C ASP A 154 1.41 -18.36 12.67
N VAL A 155 0.18 -18.79 12.39
CA VAL A 155 -0.09 -20.23 12.19
C VAL A 155 0.64 -20.69 10.92
N PRO A 156 1.25 -21.89 10.90
CA PRO A 156 1.93 -22.40 9.71
C PRO A 156 1.06 -22.29 8.45
N GLY A 157 1.57 -21.62 7.42
CA GLY A 157 0.84 -21.31 6.18
C GLY A 157 0.38 -19.85 6.08
N HIS A 158 0.47 -19.08 7.15
CA HIS A 158 0.26 -17.63 7.18
C HIS A 158 1.57 -16.91 7.52
N GLU A 159 1.73 -15.68 7.01
CA GLU A 159 2.94 -14.86 7.22
C GLU A 159 2.57 -13.41 7.58
N TYR A 160 1.40 -13.20 8.17
CA TYR A 160 0.85 -11.87 8.41
C TYR A 160 1.76 -11.05 9.33
N PHE A 161 2.23 -11.60 10.45
CA PHE A 161 3.11 -10.89 11.37
C PHE A 161 4.50 -10.64 10.77
N SER A 162 4.99 -11.53 9.90
CA SER A 162 6.22 -11.29 9.15
C SER A 162 6.10 -10.03 8.27
N TYR A 163 5.03 -9.93 7.46
CA TYR A 163 4.79 -8.75 6.63
C TYR A 163 4.49 -7.49 7.44
N LEU A 164 3.71 -7.59 8.51
CA LEU A 164 3.40 -6.46 9.38
C LEU A 164 4.66 -5.94 10.09
N GLY A 165 5.52 -6.84 10.57
CA GLY A 165 6.82 -6.51 11.14
C GLY A 165 7.73 -5.80 10.14
N GLN A 166 7.79 -6.28 8.89
CA GLN A 166 8.57 -5.63 7.83
C GLN A 166 8.00 -4.25 7.46
N LYS A 167 6.68 -4.12 7.33
CA LYS A 167 6.00 -2.85 7.04
C LYS A 167 6.30 -1.81 8.11
N THR A 168 6.11 -2.16 9.39
CA THR A 168 6.37 -1.25 10.52
C THR A 168 7.84 -0.84 10.62
N GLN A 169 8.78 -1.76 10.36
CA GLN A 169 10.21 -1.43 10.30
C GLN A 169 10.54 -0.48 9.14
N MET A 170 9.97 -0.71 7.96
CA MET A 170 10.16 0.17 6.80
C MET A 170 9.55 1.55 7.03
N GLU A 171 8.36 1.63 7.62
CA GLU A 171 7.70 2.89 8.00
C GLU A 171 8.54 3.67 9.01
N ALA A 172 9.03 3.02 10.08
CA ALA A 172 9.90 3.65 11.07
C ALA A 172 11.22 4.13 10.44
N ALA A 173 11.82 3.33 9.56
CA ALA A 173 13.04 3.70 8.85
C ALA A 173 12.81 4.86 7.86
N ASN A 174 11.69 4.87 7.16
CA ASN A 174 11.33 5.96 6.23
C ASN A 174 11.00 7.24 6.99
N GLN A 175 10.25 7.16 8.09
CA GLN A 175 9.99 8.31 8.94
C GLN A 175 11.30 8.89 9.48
N ALA A 176 12.21 8.05 9.98
CA ALA A 176 13.53 8.51 10.42
C ALA A 176 14.33 9.16 9.28
N LYS A 177 14.26 8.62 8.05
CA LYS A 177 14.89 9.25 6.87
C LYS A 177 14.27 10.61 6.55
N VAL A 178 12.94 10.73 6.63
CA VAL A 178 12.21 11.98 6.42
C VAL A 178 12.60 13.00 7.48
N ASP A 179 12.61 12.62 8.76
CA ASP A 179 13.00 13.50 9.87
C ASP A 179 14.44 14.00 9.72
N VAL A 180 15.36 13.12 9.31
CA VAL A 180 16.75 13.49 9.02
C VAL A 180 16.84 14.42 7.80
N ALA A 181 16.05 14.18 6.76
CA ALA A 181 16.03 15.02 5.56
C ALA A 181 15.43 16.41 5.87
N GLU A 182 14.36 16.49 6.66
CA GLU A 182 13.74 17.73 7.10
C GLU A 182 14.70 18.53 8.01
N ALA A 183 15.37 17.85 8.94
CA ALA A 183 16.40 18.47 9.78
C ALA A 183 17.56 19.04 8.94
N LYS A 184 18.04 18.30 7.93
CA LYS A 184 19.07 18.78 6.99
C LYS A 184 18.59 19.97 6.17
N MET A 185 17.37 19.90 5.62
CA MET A 185 16.78 20.99 4.85
C MET A 185 16.66 22.26 5.69
N LYS A 186 16.13 22.15 6.91
CA LYS A 186 16.00 23.28 7.85
C LYS A 186 17.37 23.87 8.20
N GLY A 187 18.37 23.03 8.41
CA GLY A 187 19.76 23.43 8.66
C GLY A 187 20.38 24.18 7.47
N GLU A 188 20.24 23.64 6.25
CA GLU A 188 20.82 24.23 5.04
C GLU A 188 20.13 25.55 4.66
N VAL A 189 18.80 25.60 4.72
CA VAL A 189 18.03 26.82 4.47
C VAL A 189 18.38 27.90 5.50
N GLY A 190 18.45 27.55 6.80
CA GLY A 190 18.84 28.48 7.85
C GLY A 190 20.26 29.04 7.66
N SER A 191 21.20 28.19 7.23
CA SER A 191 22.57 28.62 6.90
C SER A 191 22.62 29.59 5.72
N LYS A 192 21.96 29.25 4.60
CA LYS A 192 21.92 30.12 3.42
C LYS A 192 21.20 31.43 3.69
N GLN A 193 20.15 31.43 4.52
CA GLN A 193 19.45 32.66 4.92
C GLN A 193 20.35 33.57 5.76
N ARG A 194 21.13 33.01 6.70
CA ARG A 194 22.13 33.77 7.49
C ARG A 194 23.24 34.31 6.59
N GLN A 195 23.74 33.51 5.66
CA GLN A 195 24.75 33.94 4.70
C GLN A 195 24.22 35.07 3.79
N GLY A 196 22.98 34.93 3.30
CA GLY A 196 22.29 35.97 2.52
C GLY A 196 22.13 37.27 3.30
N GLN A 197 21.71 37.21 4.56
CA GLN A 197 21.63 38.39 5.43
C GLN A 197 23.01 39.02 5.67
N THR A 198 24.07 38.23 5.88
CA THR A 198 25.42 38.77 6.02
C THR A 198 25.91 39.43 4.75
N LEU A 199 25.62 38.86 3.57
CA LEU A 199 25.97 39.45 2.28
C LEU A 199 25.20 40.74 2.01
N GLN A 200 23.91 40.78 2.32
CA GLN A 200 23.10 42.00 2.17
C GLN A 200 23.56 43.10 3.13
N ASN A 201 23.86 42.76 4.38
CA ASN A 201 24.37 43.72 5.35
C ASN A 201 25.78 44.18 4.97
N ALA A 202 26.65 43.28 4.53
CA ALA A 202 27.97 43.63 4.01
C ALA A 202 27.87 44.54 2.78
N ALA A 203 26.94 44.28 1.85
CA ALA A 203 26.73 45.12 0.68
C ALA A 203 26.16 46.51 1.05
N LYS A 204 25.24 46.59 2.02
CA LYS A 204 24.75 47.87 2.56
C LYS A 204 25.85 48.66 3.24
N ILE A 205 26.63 48.00 4.11
CA ILE A 205 27.78 48.61 4.79
C ILE A 205 28.83 49.02 3.77
N ASP A 206 29.13 48.22 2.75
CA ASP A 206 30.10 48.56 1.70
C ASP A 206 29.60 49.74 0.85
N ALA A 207 28.31 49.79 0.52
CA ALA A 207 27.72 50.93 -0.17
C ALA A 207 27.77 52.21 0.69
N GLU A 208 27.37 52.15 1.96
CA GLU A 208 27.48 53.27 2.89
C GLU A 208 28.94 53.68 3.12
N THR A 209 29.85 52.72 3.23
CA THR A 209 31.29 52.95 3.38
C THR A 209 31.88 53.57 2.12
N LYS A 210 31.45 53.15 0.92
CA LYS A 210 31.83 53.80 -0.34
C LYS A 210 31.31 55.23 -0.40
N ILE A 211 30.09 55.50 0.03
CA ILE A 211 29.55 56.87 0.09
C ILE A 211 30.35 57.71 1.08
N ILE A 212 30.55 57.22 2.31
CA ILE A 212 31.30 57.93 3.37
C ILE A 212 32.77 58.10 2.98
N SER A 213 33.41 57.09 2.41
CA SER A 213 34.81 57.18 1.96
C SER A 213 34.97 58.06 0.73
N THR A 214 34.01 58.08 -0.20
CA THR A 214 34.02 59.02 -1.32
C THR A 214 33.83 60.45 -0.83
N GLN A 215 32.96 60.66 0.16
CA GLN A 215 32.75 61.95 0.79
C GLN A 215 34.00 62.39 1.58
N ARG A 216 34.58 61.50 2.40
CA ARG A 216 35.84 61.72 3.12
C ARG A 216 37.05 61.84 2.22
N GLN A 217 37.10 61.17 1.06
CA GLN A 217 38.16 61.39 0.07
C GLN A 217 37.92 62.69 -0.68
N GLY A 218 36.68 63.14 -0.87
CA GLY A 218 36.38 64.48 -1.37
C GLY A 218 36.91 65.56 -0.42
N ASP A 219 36.68 65.39 0.87
CA ASP A 219 37.16 66.30 1.93
C ASP A 219 38.66 66.14 2.18
N GLY A 220 39.15 64.91 2.15
CA GLY A 220 40.54 64.52 2.39
C GLY A 220 41.44 64.90 1.23
N LYS A 221 41.05 64.70 -0.03
CA LYS A 221 41.81 65.19 -1.19
C LYS A 221 41.86 66.71 -1.20
N LYS A 222 40.84 67.41 -0.71
CA LYS A 222 40.91 68.87 -0.53
C LYS A 222 42.05 69.25 0.42
N GLU A 223 42.23 68.50 1.51
CA GLU A 223 43.26 68.79 2.51
C GLU A 223 44.64 68.19 2.16
N GLU A 224 44.67 67.01 1.54
CA GLU A 224 45.88 66.38 1.03
C GLU A 224 46.47 67.18 -0.13
N ILE A 225 45.65 67.79 -1.00
CA ILE A 225 46.17 68.72 -2.01
C ILE A 225 46.80 69.94 -1.31
N LYS A 226 46.22 70.47 -0.23
CA LYS A 226 46.86 71.55 0.54
C LYS A 226 48.19 71.12 1.16
N VAL A 227 48.22 69.98 1.85
CA VAL A 227 49.43 69.48 2.54
C VAL A 227 50.49 69.01 1.54
N ARG A 228 50.12 68.34 0.46
CA ARG A 228 51.08 67.88 -0.57
C ARG A 228 51.68 69.06 -1.31
N THR A 229 50.94 70.16 -1.45
CA THR A 229 51.53 71.43 -1.91
C THR A 229 52.56 71.93 -0.90
N GLU A 230 52.31 71.89 0.41
CA GLU A 230 53.31 72.27 1.44
C GLU A 230 54.52 71.31 1.52
N VAL A 231 54.31 69.99 1.51
CA VAL A 231 55.38 68.98 1.63
C VAL A 231 56.27 68.97 0.39
N LYS A 232 55.73 69.19 -0.81
CA LYS A 232 56.57 69.35 -2.01
C LYS A 232 57.49 70.56 -1.94
N VAL A 233 57.08 71.63 -1.25
CA VAL A 233 57.99 72.75 -0.99
C VAL A 233 59.12 72.30 -0.06
N PHE A 234 58.84 71.44 0.92
CA PHE A 234 59.85 70.95 1.87
C PHE A 234 60.79 69.85 1.33
N GLU A 235 60.28 68.92 0.52
CA GLU A 235 61.10 67.88 -0.13
C GLU A 235 62.09 68.49 -1.12
N ASN A 236 61.67 69.52 -1.87
CA ASN A 236 62.57 70.28 -2.73
C ASN A 236 63.70 70.98 -1.94
N GLU A 237 63.47 71.40 -0.70
CA GLU A 237 64.53 71.97 0.14
C GLU A 237 65.47 70.90 0.72
N ARG A 238 64.97 69.69 1.02
CA ARG A 238 65.81 68.61 1.60
C ARG A 238 66.65 67.85 0.58
N GLU A 239 66.18 67.67 -0.65
CA GLU A 239 66.96 66.97 -1.69
C GLU A 239 68.30 67.67 -1.97
N ALA A 240 68.36 69.00 -1.81
CA ALA A 240 69.61 69.77 -1.91
C ALA A 240 70.65 69.37 -0.84
N VAL A 241 70.23 68.99 0.37
CA VAL A 241 71.14 68.62 1.48
C VAL A 241 71.60 67.16 1.38
N VAL A 242 70.73 66.25 0.90
CA VAL A 242 71.06 64.81 0.77
C VAL A 242 72.13 64.56 -0.30
N ALA A 243 72.20 65.41 -1.32
CA ALA A 243 73.19 65.32 -2.38
C ALA A 243 74.64 65.51 -1.87
N GLU A 244 74.87 66.38 -0.88
CA GLU A 244 76.22 66.61 -0.32
C GLU A 244 76.71 65.43 0.54
N ALA A 245 75.83 64.83 1.36
CA ALA A 245 76.20 63.74 2.28
C ALA A 245 76.55 62.42 1.55
N ASN A 246 75.94 62.15 0.39
CA ASN A 246 76.20 60.94 -0.38
C ASN A 246 77.61 60.88 -0.97
N SER A 247 78.29 62.03 -1.16
CA SER A 247 79.63 62.07 -1.74
C SER A 247 80.71 61.52 -0.79
N GLU A 248 80.53 61.65 0.52
CA GLU A 248 81.49 61.14 1.52
C GLU A 248 81.37 59.63 1.72
N LEU A 249 80.16 59.08 1.64
CA LEU A 249 79.89 57.64 1.82
C LEU A 249 80.53 56.78 0.73
N ALA A 250 80.63 57.31 -0.49
CA ALA A 250 81.21 56.59 -1.64
C ALA A 250 82.70 56.29 -1.45
N LYS A 251 83.47 57.15 -0.74
CA LYS A 251 84.91 56.95 -0.54
C LYS A 251 85.24 55.76 0.36
N LYS A 252 84.41 55.44 1.36
CA LYS A 252 84.68 54.36 2.33
C LYS A 252 84.37 52.96 1.77
N LYS A 253 83.37 52.82 0.89
CA LYS A 253 82.98 51.52 0.30
C LYS A 253 84.06 50.89 -0.58
N ALA A 254 84.91 51.69 -1.22
CA ALA A 254 85.92 51.19 -2.17
C ALA A 254 87.03 50.37 -1.50
N VAL A 255 87.43 50.69 -0.26
CA VAL A 255 88.53 50.00 0.43
C VAL A 255 88.11 48.62 0.94
N TRP A 256 86.85 48.41 1.31
CA TRP A 256 86.37 47.14 1.90
C TRP A 256 86.13 46.04 0.87
N ALA A 257 85.85 46.42 -0.39
CA ALA A 257 85.55 45.48 -1.46
C ALA A 257 86.76 44.61 -1.85
N GLN A 258 87.98 45.16 -1.76
CA GLN A 258 89.20 44.47 -2.23
C GLN A 258 89.63 43.32 -1.30
N THR A 259 89.43 43.47 0.02
CA THR A 259 89.82 42.44 0.99
C THR A 259 88.86 41.25 1.04
N ALA A 260 87.59 41.43 0.70
CA ALA A 260 86.60 40.35 0.69
C ALA A 260 86.83 39.33 -0.44
N GLN A 261 87.32 39.80 -1.59
CA GLN A 261 87.40 38.99 -2.80
C GLN A 261 88.47 37.88 -2.73
N VAL A 262 89.54 38.08 -1.95
CA VAL A 262 90.62 37.10 -1.82
C VAL A 262 90.19 35.89 -0.97
N ALA A 263 89.35 36.10 0.05
CA ALA A 263 88.85 35.02 0.90
C ALA A 263 87.82 34.10 0.20
N GLU A 264 87.06 34.63 -0.76
CA GLU A 264 86.07 33.85 -1.53
C GLU A 264 86.72 32.79 -2.41
N VAL A 265 87.87 33.10 -3.03
CA VAL A 265 88.52 32.20 -4.01
C VAL A 265 89.10 30.95 -3.34
N GLU A 266 89.63 31.07 -2.12
CA GLU A 266 90.18 29.92 -1.38
C GLU A 266 89.07 28.97 -0.90
N ALA A 267 87.91 29.50 -0.48
CA ALA A 267 86.76 28.69 -0.11
C ALA A 267 86.16 27.92 -1.31
N ALA A 268 86.13 28.53 -2.49
CA ALA A 268 85.56 27.93 -3.70
C ALA A 268 86.31 26.64 -4.14
N LYS A 269 87.65 26.59 -4.01
CA LYS A 269 88.44 25.41 -4.39
C LYS A 269 88.16 24.19 -3.49
N ALA A 270 87.90 24.40 -2.20
CA ALA A 270 87.62 23.30 -1.27
C ALA A 270 86.21 22.70 -1.48
N VAL A 271 85.23 23.53 -1.85
CA VAL A 271 83.85 23.09 -2.15
C VAL A 271 83.81 22.20 -3.41
N ALA A 272 84.54 22.58 -4.47
CA ALA A 272 84.52 21.87 -5.74
C ALA A 272 84.98 20.39 -5.64
N LEU A 273 85.95 20.08 -4.77
CA LEU A 273 86.41 18.69 -4.60
C LEU A 273 85.37 17.81 -3.91
N ARG A 274 84.61 18.36 -2.96
CA ARG A 274 83.58 17.61 -2.20
C ARG A 274 82.32 17.38 -3.03
N GLU A 275 81.99 18.32 -3.91
CA GLU A 275 80.87 18.22 -4.86
C GLU A 275 81.03 17.00 -5.80
N ALA A 276 82.25 16.81 -6.34
CA ALA A 276 82.54 15.75 -7.31
C ALA A 276 82.48 14.32 -6.73
N GLU A 277 82.76 14.17 -5.43
CA GLU A 277 82.68 12.89 -4.72
C GLU A 277 81.22 12.55 -4.40
N LEU A 278 80.43 13.54 -3.97
CA LEU A 278 79.00 13.39 -3.67
C LEU A 278 78.17 13.03 -4.91
N GLN A 279 78.53 13.58 -6.08
CA GLN A 279 77.81 13.34 -7.34
C GLN A 279 77.81 11.86 -7.77
N ARG A 280 78.93 11.15 -7.59
CA ARG A 280 79.03 9.73 -7.98
C ARG A 280 78.15 8.81 -7.14
N GLU A 281 77.97 9.11 -5.86
CA GLU A 281 77.13 8.32 -4.94
C GLU A 281 75.63 8.52 -5.27
N VAL A 282 75.24 9.76 -5.57
CA VAL A 282 73.87 10.13 -5.94
C VAL A 282 73.42 9.43 -7.23
N GLU A 283 74.31 9.29 -8.22
CA GLU A 283 74.00 8.58 -9.47
C GLU A 283 73.67 7.09 -9.25
N ARG A 284 74.40 6.41 -8.37
CA ARG A 284 74.11 4.99 -8.04
C ARG A 284 72.75 4.83 -7.37
N MET A 285 72.42 5.68 -6.39
CA MET A 285 71.15 5.61 -5.67
C MET A 285 69.95 5.96 -6.56
N ASN A 286 70.14 6.89 -7.50
CA ASN A 286 69.10 7.25 -8.48
C ASN A 286 68.79 6.14 -9.47
N ALA A 287 69.78 5.31 -9.84
CA ALA A 287 69.55 4.18 -10.74
C ALA A 287 68.68 3.09 -10.10
N LEU A 288 68.93 2.77 -8.82
CA LEU A 288 68.15 1.77 -8.07
C LEU A 288 66.71 2.21 -7.80
N THR A 289 66.51 3.49 -7.47
CA THR A 289 65.15 4.02 -7.19
C THR A 289 64.26 4.07 -8.44
N ARG A 290 64.84 4.27 -9.63
CA ARG A 290 64.07 4.28 -10.90
C ARG A 290 63.48 2.91 -11.25
N THR A 291 64.21 1.82 -11.02
CA THR A 291 63.73 0.46 -11.36
C THR A 291 62.60 0.01 -10.41
N GLU A 292 62.68 0.37 -9.14
CA GLU A 292 61.61 0.07 -8.18
C GLU A 292 60.34 0.89 -8.44
N LYS A 293 60.47 2.18 -8.76
CA LYS A 293 59.32 3.03 -9.11
C LYS A 293 58.53 2.49 -10.30
N LEU A 294 59.23 2.07 -11.37
CA LEU A 294 58.57 1.52 -12.56
C LEU A 294 57.79 0.24 -12.26
N LYS A 295 58.33 -0.66 -11.43
CA LYS A 295 57.61 -1.88 -11.01
C LYS A 295 56.36 -1.57 -10.19
N ALA A 296 56.44 -0.60 -9.28
CA ALA A 296 55.30 -0.20 -8.45
C ALA A 296 54.16 0.42 -9.30
N GLU A 297 54.49 1.27 -10.27
CA GLU A 297 53.49 1.89 -11.14
C GLU A 297 52.75 0.86 -12.01
N PHE A 298 53.47 -0.08 -12.63
CA PHE A 298 52.85 -1.12 -13.47
C PHE A 298 51.93 -2.06 -12.68
N LEU A 299 52.35 -2.48 -11.48
CA LEU A 299 51.51 -3.33 -10.62
C LEU A 299 50.25 -2.57 -10.15
N SER A 300 50.39 -1.29 -9.78
CA SER A 300 49.25 -0.49 -9.33
C SER A 300 48.20 -0.28 -10.43
N LYS A 301 48.62 0.02 -11.67
CA LYS A 301 47.71 0.23 -12.79
C LYS A 301 46.92 -1.03 -13.14
N ALA A 302 47.58 -2.19 -13.15
CA ALA A 302 46.92 -3.47 -13.46
C ALA A 302 45.88 -3.84 -12.40
N SER A 303 46.18 -3.64 -11.10
CA SER A 303 45.22 -3.89 -10.02
C SER A 303 44.02 -2.94 -10.08
N VAL A 304 44.25 -1.64 -10.32
CA VAL A 304 43.17 -0.65 -10.41
C VAL A 304 42.25 -0.92 -11.61
N GLU A 305 42.81 -1.24 -12.78
CA GLU A 305 42.01 -1.59 -13.97
C GLU A 305 41.18 -2.87 -13.79
N TYR A 306 41.72 -3.86 -13.07
CA TYR A 306 40.98 -5.08 -12.75
C TYR A 306 39.80 -4.78 -11.83
N GLU A 307 40.03 -4.02 -10.75
CA GLU A 307 38.98 -3.64 -9.81
C GLU A 307 37.88 -2.79 -10.44
N THR A 308 38.23 -1.80 -11.28
CA THR A 308 37.22 -0.97 -11.98
C THR A 308 36.35 -1.81 -12.91
N LYS A 309 36.93 -2.71 -13.69
CA LYS A 309 36.16 -3.60 -14.58
C LYS A 309 35.22 -4.55 -13.82
N VAL A 310 35.65 -5.07 -12.67
CA VAL A 310 34.80 -5.92 -11.81
C VAL A 310 33.64 -5.11 -11.22
N GLN A 311 33.90 -3.88 -10.78
CA GLN A 311 32.86 -2.99 -10.25
C GLN A 311 31.83 -2.60 -11.32
N GLU A 312 32.29 -2.23 -12.52
CA GLU A 312 31.41 -1.91 -13.65
C GLU A 312 30.52 -3.11 -14.04
N ALA A 313 31.10 -4.31 -14.14
CA ALA A 313 30.36 -5.53 -14.45
C ALA A 313 29.30 -5.86 -13.38
N ASN A 314 29.66 -5.76 -12.09
CA ASN A 314 28.72 -5.96 -11.00
C ASN A 314 27.59 -4.91 -11.00
N TRP A 315 27.92 -3.66 -11.32
CA TRP A 315 26.92 -2.59 -11.37
C TRP A 315 25.92 -2.76 -12.52
N GLU A 316 26.39 -3.17 -13.69
CA GLU A 316 25.49 -3.50 -14.81
C GLU A 316 24.56 -4.66 -14.49
N LEU A 317 25.06 -5.70 -13.81
CA LEU A 317 24.26 -6.85 -13.38
C LEU A 317 23.15 -6.42 -12.41
N TYR A 318 23.51 -5.60 -11.42
CA TYR A 318 22.56 -5.08 -10.44
C TYR A 318 21.49 -4.19 -11.08
N LYS A 319 21.87 -3.29 -12.00
CA LYS A 319 20.91 -2.46 -12.75
C LYS A 319 19.92 -3.31 -13.55
N LYS A 320 20.39 -4.34 -14.24
CA LYS A 320 19.52 -5.25 -15.01
C LYS A 320 18.56 -6.02 -14.12
N GLN A 321 19.01 -6.51 -12.95
CA GLN A 321 18.13 -7.16 -11.98
C GLN A 321 17.05 -6.21 -11.45
N LYS A 322 17.43 -5.00 -11.03
CA LYS A 322 16.45 -4.02 -10.52
C LYS A 322 15.45 -3.57 -11.56
N ALA A 323 15.88 -3.40 -12.81
CA ALA A 323 14.97 -3.11 -13.91
C ALA A 323 13.99 -4.26 -14.16
N ALA A 324 14.45 -5.52 -14.10
CA ALA A 324 13.59 -6.69 -14.26
C ALA A 324 12.57 -6.84 -13.10
N GLU A 325 13.00 -6.62 -11.86
CA GLU A 325 12.12 -6.62 -10.67
C GLU A 325 11.05 -5.52 -10.75
N ALA A 326 11.42 -4.32 -11.20
CA ALA A 326 10.47 -3.22 -11.36
C ALA A 326 9.39 -3.53 -12.40
N ILE A 327 9.78 -4.09 -13.56
CA ILE A 327 8.84 -4.51 -14.61
C ILE A 327 7.90 -5.61 -14.11
N LEU A 328 8.41 -6.56 -13.31
CA LEU A 328 7.62 -7.65 -12.76
C LEU A 328 6.59 -7.11 -11.76
N PHE A 329 7.02 -6.22 -10.86
CA PHE A 329 6.16 -5.57 -9.88
C PHE A 329 5.06 -4.69 -10.52
N GLU A 330 5.40 -3.91 -11.55
CA GLU A 330 4.41 -3.12 -12.30
C GLU A 330 3.38 -4.03 -12.97
N LYS A 331 3.80 -5.12 -13.62
CA LYS A 331 2.87 -6.08 -14.24
C LYS A 331 1.98 -6.80 -13.23
N GLU A 332 2.51 -7.16 -12.07
CA GLU A 332 1.71 -7.76 -11.00
C GLU A 332 0.65 -6.78 -10.49
N LYS A 333 1.02 -5.51 -10.25
CA LYS A 333 0.09 -4.47 -9.81
C LYS A 333 -0.99 -4.16 -10.84
N GLU A 334 -0.64 -4.12 -12.12
CA GLU A 334 -1.61 -3.97 -13.21
C GLU A 334 -2.56 -5.17 -13.29
N ALA A 335 -2.06 -6.40 -13.13
CA ALA A 335 -2.89 -7.60 -13.13
C ALA A 335 -3.83 -7.68 -11.92
N GLU A 336 -3.37 -7.31 -10.72
CA GLU A 336 -4.19 -7.18 -9.51
C GLU A 336 -5.27 -6.11 -9.69
N ALA A 337 -4.92 -4.94 -10.23
CA ALA A 337 -5.88 -3.87 -10.51
C ALA A 337 -6.94 -4.31 -11.53
N GLN A 338 -6.55 -5.02 -12.59
CA GLN A 338 -7.50 -5.57 -13.57
C GLN A 338 -8.43 -6.63 -12.96
N LYS A 339 -7.91 -7.51 -12.09
CA LYS A 339 -8.75 -8.49 -11.36
C LYS A 339 -9.75 -7.80 -10.44
N ALA A 340 -9.31 -6.81 -9.66
CA ALA A 340 -10.19 -6.05 -8.78
C ALA A 340 -11.29 -5.29 -9.55
N LEU A 341 -10.95 -4.71 -10.71
CA LEU A 341 -11.93 -4.06 -11.59
C LEU A 341 -12.92 -5.08 -12.18
N ALA A 342 -12.45 -6.26 -12.60
CA ALA A 342 -13.31 -7.31 -13.13
C ALA A 342 -14.24 -7.89 -12.05
N GLU A 343 -13.74 -8.11 -10.84
CA GLU A 343 -14.54 -8.57 -9.69
C GLU A 343 -15.57 -7.52 -9.27
N ALA A 344 -15.20 -6.23 -9.24
CA ALA A 344 -16.14 -5.15 -8.96
C ALA A 344 -17.25 -5.04 -10.02
N ALA A 345 -16.88 -5.16 -11.31
CA ALA A 345 -17.84 -5.17 -12.41
C ALA A 345 -18.76 -6.40 -12.36
N PHE A 346 -18.23 -7.58 -12.04
CA PHE A 346 -19.01 -8.80 -11.85
C PHE A 346 -20.00 -8.65 -10.69
N PHE A 347 -19.55 -8.12 -9.55
CA PHE A 347 -20.38 -7.89 -8.37
C PHE A 347 -21.50 -6.87 -8.61
N SER A 348 -21.22 -5.77 -9.32
CA SER A 348 -22.24 -4.79 -9.74
C SER A 348 -23.30 -5.45 -10.62
N ARG A 349 -22.85 -6.21 -11.63
CA ARG A 349 -23.75 -6.88 -12.58
C ARG A 349 -24.58 -7.98 -11.92
N GLN A 350 -24.02 -8.67 -10.93
CA GLN A 350 -24.73 -9.65 -10.12
C GLN A 350 -25.82 -8.98 -9.29
N GLN A 351 -25.50 -7.87 -8.60
CA GLN A 351 -26.49 -7.13 -7.82
C GLN A 351 -27.61 -6.55 -8.69
N GLU A 352 -27.28 -6.00 -9.86
CA GLU A 352 -28.27 -5.53 -10.84
C GLU A 352 -29.19 -6.68 -11.29
N ALA A 353 -28.64 -7.84 -11.61
CA ALA A 353 -29.42 -9.01 -12.01
C ALA A 353 -30.30 -9.54 -10.86
N GLU A 354 -29.80 -9.57 -9.62
CA GLU A 354 -30.58 -9.95 -8.43
C GLU A 354 -31.69 -8.93 -8.13
N ALA A 355 -31.41 -7.63 -8.30
CA ALA A 355 -32.39 -6.56 -8.13
C ALA A 355 -33.49 -6.64 -9.20
N GLU A 356 -33.15 -6.87 -10.47
CA GLU A 356 -34.13 -7.10 -11.55
C GLU A 356 -34.98 -8.35 -11.29
N LEU A 357 -34.37 -9.44 -10.83
CA LEU A 357 -35.07 -10.67 -10.50
C LEU A 357 -36.06 -10.44 -9.34
N PHE A 358 -35.63 -9.70 -8.31
CA PHE A 358 -36.49 -9.31 -7.19
C PHE A 358 -37.66 -8.40 -7.65
N ALA A 359 -37.39 -7.42 -8.50
CA ALA A 359 -38.41 -6.54 -9.07
C ALA A 359 -39.45 -7.35 -9.89
N LYS A 360 -39.00 -8.23 -10.79
CA LYS A 360 -39.90 -9.10 -11.57
C LYS A 360 -40.71 -10.05 -10.70
N LYS A 361 -40.13 -10.59 -9.61
CA LYS A 361 -40.88 -11.40 -8.65
C LYS A 361 -41.98 -10.59 -7.96
N LYS A 362 -41.66 -9.39 -7.48
CA LYS A 362 -42.63 -8.47 -6.87
C LYS A 362 -43.73 -8.05 -7.84
N GLU A 363 -43.38 -7.77 -9.10
CA GLU A 363 -44.35 -7.49 -10.16
C GLU A 363 -45.25 -8.69 -10.44
N ALA A 364 -44.70 -9.90 -10.50
CA ALA A 364 -45.48 -11.13 -10.68
C ALA A 364 -46.42 -11.40 -9.50
N GLU A 365 -45.95 -11.22 -8.25
CA GLU A 365 -46.79 -11.29 -7.06
C GLU A 365 -47.92 -10.25 -7.10
N GLY A 366 -47.61 -9.02 -7.52
CA GLY A 366 -48.59 -7.95 -7.72
C GLY A 366 -49.63 -8.29 -8.78
N LEU A 367 -49.20 -8.86 -9.91
CA LEU A 367 -50.10 -9.33 -10.97
C LEU A 367 -51.00 -10.49 -10.51
N VAL A 368 -50.46 -11.42 -9.71
CA VAL A 368 -51.27 -12.51 -9.12
C VAL A 368 -52.31 -11.95 -8.15
N ALA A 369 -51.94 -10.99 -7.29
CA ALA A 369 -52.87 -10.34 -6.36
C ALA A 369 -53.97 -9.56 -7.11
N LEU A 370 -53.60 -8.80 -8.15
CA LEU A 370 -54.54 -8.11 -9.03
C LEU A 370 -55.46 -9.10 -9.74
N GLY A 371 -54.91 -10.20 -10.27
CA GLY A 371 -55.68 -11.25 -10.93
C GLY A 371 -56.67 -11.95 -9.98
N GLN A 372 -56.26 -12.22 -8.74
CA GLN A 372 -57.16 -12.76 -7.71
C GLN A 372 -58.27 -11.77 -7.34
N ALA A 373 -57.93 -10.48 -7.20
CA ALA A 373 -58.92 -9.43 -6.92
C ALA A 373 -59.91 -9.26 -8.09
N GLN A 374 -59.41 -9.24 -9.33
CA GLN A 374 -60.25 -9.22 -10.53
C GLN A 374 -61.12 -10.47 -10.64
N GLY A 375 -60.58 -11.65 -10.34
CA GLY A 375 -61.33 -12.90 -10.31
C GLY A 375 -62.45 -12.91 -9.26
N ALA A 376 -62.17 -12.39 -8.07
CA ALA A 376 -63.19 -12.20 -7.03
C ALA A 376 -64.29 -11.22 -7.49
N TYR A 377 -63.89 -10.08 -8.08
CA TYR A 377 -64.82 -9.10 -8.64
C TYR A 377 -65.70 -9.69 -9.75
N LEU A 378 -65.11 -10.41 -10.71
CA LEU A 378 -65.81 -11.13 -11.77
C LEU A 378 -66.79 -12.17 -11.22
N LYS A 379 -66.40 -12.92 -10.18
CA LYS A 379 -67.27 -13.90 -9.53
C LYS A 379 -68.47 -13.22 -8.85
N THR A 380 -68.25 -12.07 -8.20
CA THR A 380 -69.35 -11.29 -7.60
C THR A 380 -70.31 -10.72 -8.65
N LEU A 381 -69.78 -10.19 -9.76
CA LEU A 381 -70.59 -9.72 -10.89
C LEU A 381 -71.40 -10.86 -11.52
N LEU A 382 -70.78 -12.01 -11.75
CA LEU A 382 -71.46 -13.19 -12.29
C LEU A 382 -72.60 -13.63 -11.39
N GLY A 383 -72.41 -13.61 -10.06
CA GLY A 383 -73.46 -13.88 -9.08
C GLY A 383 -74.60 -12.87 -9.14
N ALA A 384 -74.28 -11.56 -9.21
CA ALA A 384 -75.28 -10.49 -9.31
C ALA A 384 -76.10 -10.53 -10.60
N LEU A 385 -75.49 -11.01 -11.70
CA LEU A 385 -76.15 -11.19 -13.00
C LEU A 385 -76.90 -12.53 -13.13
N GLY A 386 -77.10 -13.27 -12.03
CA GLY A 386 -77.81 -14.54 -12.02
C GLY A 386 -77.10 -15.67 -12.77
N GLY A 387 -75.77 -15.61 -12.88
CA GLY A 387 -74.97 -16.60 -13.61
C GLY A 387 -75.00 -16.44 -15.14
N ASN A 388 -75.57 -15.35 -15.66
CA ASN A 388 -75.63 -15.13 -17.10
C ASN A 388 -74.27 -14.65 -17.66
N TYR A 389 -73.52 -15.57 -18.25
CA TYR A 389 -72.23 -15.31 -18.91
C TYR A 389 -72.34 -14.29 -20.05
N GLY A 390 -73.45 -14.30 -20.81
CA GLY A 390 -73.67 -13.37 -21.92
C GLY A 390 -73.68 -11.91 -21.43
N ASN A 391 -74.46 -11.64 -20.39
CA ASN A 391 -74.54 -10.30 -19.79
C ASN A 391 -73.21 -9.87 -19.18
N LEU A 392 -72.47 -10.78 -18.54
CA LEU A 392 -71.14 -10.47 -18.01
C LEU A 392 -70.15 -10.12 -19.13
N ARG A 393 -70.10 -10.92 -20.19
CA ARG A 393 -69.24 -10.66 -21.35
C ARG A 393 -69.57 -9.30 -21.97
N ASP A 394 -70.85 -9.02 -22.20
CA ASP A 394 -71.28 -7.78 -22.82
C ASP A 394 -70.96 -6.58 -21.91
N TYR A 395 -71.18 -6.69 -20.60
CA TYR A 395 -70.76 -5.68 -19.62
C TYR A 395 -69.24 -5.44 -19.65
N LEU A 396 -68.44 -6.51 -19.67
CA LEU A 396 -66.97 -6.40 -19.75
C LEU A 396 -66.51 -5.76 -21.06
N MET A 397 -67.12 -6.12 -22.20
CA MET A 397 -66.79 -5.53 -23.51
C MET A 397 -67.18 -4.06 -23.60
N ILE A 398 -68.29 -3.66 -22.98
CA ILE A 398 -68.71 -2.25 -22.91
C ILE A 398 -67.75 -1.48 -21.99
N ASN A 399 -67.45 -2.01 -20.80
CA ASN A 399 -66.60 -1.34 -19.81
C ASN A 399 -65.13 -1.26 -20.25
N SER A 400 -64.62 -2.24 -21.00
CA SER A 400 -63.26 -2.20 -21.56
C SER A 400 -63.13 -1.28 -22.79
N GLY A 401 -64.25 -0.78 -23.35
CA GLY A 401 -64.22 0.03 -24.56
C GLY A 401 -63.88 -0.75 -25.83
N MET A 402 -63.94 -2.08 -25.79
CA MET A 402 -63.54 -2.97 -26.91
C MET A 402 -64.27 -2.63 -28.22
N PHE A 403 -65.55 -2.25 -28.17
CA PHE A 403 -66.30 -1.85 -29.36
C PHE A 403 -65.73 -0.59 -30.04
N GLN A 404 -65.25 0.36 -29.23
CA GLN A 404 -64.64 1.60 -29.72
C GLN A 404 -63.28 1.32 -30.35
N GLU A 405 -62.50 0.40 -29.78
CA GLU A 405 -61.22 -0.04 -30.36
C GLU A 405 -61.43 -0.78 -31.68
N ILE A 406 -62.33 -1.77 -31.75
CA ILE A 406 -62.61 -2.51 -33.00
C ILE A 406 -63.04 -1.55 -34.11
N ALA A 407 -63.90 -0.57 -33.80
CA ALA A 407 -64.31 0.45 -34.76
C ALA A 407 -63.14 1.32 -35.25
N LYS A 408 -62.24 1.75 -34.34
CA LYS A 408 -61.04 2.51 -34.71
C LYS A 408 -60.07 1.70 -35.55
N THR A 409 -59.74 0.47 -35.15
CA THR A 409 -58.81 -0.39 -35.88
C THR A 409 -59.31 -0.70 -37.29
N ASN A 410 -60.62 -0.95 -37.45
CA ASN A 410 -61.22 -1.12 -38.77
C ASN A 410 -61.16 0.17 -39.59
N ALA A 411 -61.45 1.33 -38.98
CA ALA A 411 -61.36 2.61 -39.67
C ALA A 411 -59.91 2.93 -40.10
N ASP A 412 -58.93 2.71 -39.22
CA ASP A 412 -57.50 2.93 -39.49
C ASP A 412 -56.94 1.95 -40.53
N ALA A 413 -57.41 0.70 -40.53
CA ALA A 413 -57.03 -0.27 -41.57
C ALA A 413 -57.52 0.15 -42.96
N ILE A 414 -58.64 0.88 -43.05
CA ILE A 414 -59.17 1.43 -44.31
C ILE A 414 -58.58 2.84 -44.57
N ARG A 415 -58.02 3.49 -43.55
CA ARG A 415 -57.48 4.84 -43.63
C ARG A 415 -56.19 4.85 -44.44
N GLY A 416 -56.20 5.60 -45.54
CA GLY A 416 -55.05 5.73 -46.43
C GLY A 416 -54.93 4.59 -47.45
N LEU A 417 -55.83 3.60 -47.41
CA LEU A 417 -56.05 2.79 -48.59
C LEU A 417 -56.69 3.72 -49.63
N GLU A 418 -55.89 4.12 -50.61
CA GLU A 418 -56.37 4.49 -51.94
C GLU A 418 -56.40 3.20 -52.76
N PRO A 419 -57.43 2.34 -52.62
CA PRO A 419 -57.50 1.16 -53.46
C PRO A 419 -57.64 1.64 -54.90
N LYS A 420 -56.54 1.59 -55.67
CA LYS A 420 -56.62 1.63 -57.13
C LYS A 420 -57.24 0.32 -57.56
N ILE A 421 -58.57 0.33 -57.62
CA ILE A 421 -59.39 -0.74 -58.14
C ILE A 421 -59.15 -0.76 -59.65
N SER A 422 -58.10 -1.46 -60.07
CA SER A 422 -57.87 -1.75 -61.48
C SER A 422 -58.82 -2.88 -61.87
N ILE A 423 -59.96 -2.49 -62.42
CA ILE A 423 -60.96 -3.40 -62.98
C ILE A 423 -60.38 -3.98 -64.27
N TRP A 424 -59.65 -5.09 -64.17
CA TRP A 424 -59.23 -5.85 -65.34
C TRP A 424 -60.43 -6.65 -65.84
N THR A 425 -61.20 -6.02 -66.72
CA THR A 425 -62.23 -6.74 -67.46
C THR A 425 -61.49 -7.65 -68.44
N ASN A 426 -61.54 -8.97 -68.23
CA ASN A 426 -61.20 -9.95 -69.25
C ASN A 426 -62.17 -9.71 -70.41
N GLY A 427 -61.77 -8.84 -71.34
CA GLY A 427 -62.51 -8.59 -72.57
C GLY A 427 -62.52 -9.90 -73.35
N GLY A 428 -63.62 -10.64 -73.18
CA GLY A 428 -63.92 -11.82 -73.95
C GLY A 428 -63.84 -11.50 -75.43
N ASP A 429 -62.87 -12.14 -76.07
CA ASP A 429 -63.04 -12.91 -77.29
C ASP A 429 -64.12 -12.40 -78.25
N THR A 430 -63.74 -11.48 -79.13
CA THR A 430 -64.40 -11.31 -80.42
C THR A 430 -63.35 -11.44 -81.52
N ASN A 431 -63.23 -12.68 -81.99
CA ASN A 431 -63.34 -13.04 -83.40
C ASN A 431 -62.40 -12.34 -84.38
N ASP A 432 -61.27 -12.98 -84.72
CA ASP A 432 -61.01 -13.41 -86.10
C ASP A 432 -59.67 -14.16 -86.24
N GLY A 433 -59.77 -15.39 -86.74
CA GLY A 433 -58.93 -15.89 -87.84
C GLY A 433 -57.43 -16.15 -87.65
N TYR A 434 -57.11 -17.43 -87.45
CA TYR A 434 -55.95 -18.17 -88.01
C TYR A 434 -54.52 -17.78 -87.59
N GLY A 435 -53.92 -18.58 -86.69
CA GLY A 435 -52.46 -18.73 -86.59
C GLY A 435 -51.89 -19.10 -85.22
N SER A 436 -51.90 -20.40 -84.88
CA SER A 436 -51.03 -21.11 -83.90
C SER A 436 -50.83 -20.50 -82.50
N GLY A 437 -51.54 -21.08 -81.52
CA GLY A 437 -51.73 -20.63 -80.14
C GLY A 437 -50.49 -20.41 -79.26
N ALA A 438 -49.30 -20.90 -79.63
CA ALA A 438 -48.10 -20.63 -78.85
C ALA A 438 -47.74 -19.13 -78.83
N MET A 439 -47.93 -18.42 -79.95
CA MET A 439 -47.69 -16.98 -79.99
C MET A 439 -48.73 -16.17 -79.21
N LYS A 440 -49.97 -16.66 -79.08
CA LYS A 440 -51.04 -15.95 -78.36
C LYS A 440 -50.83 -16.01 -76.85
N ASP A 441 -50.40 -17.17 -76.32
CA ASP A 441 -50.03 -17.32 -74.91
C ASP A 441 -48.78 -16.50 -74.59
N VAL A 442 -47.76 -16.52 -75.48
CA VAL A 442 -46.58 -15.67 -75.34
C VAL A 442 -46.98 -14.19 -75.39
N ALA A 443 -47.88 -13.78 -76.29
CA ALA A 443 -48.36 -12.40 -76.35
C ALA A 443 -49.18 -12.00 -75.10
N GLY A 444 -49.92 -12.93 -74.50
CA GLY A 444 -50.63 -12.72 -73.23
C GLY A 444 -49.65 -12.50 -72.08
N VAL A 445 -48.67 -13.38 -71.91
CA VAL A 445 -47.61 -13.24 -70.90
C VAL A 445 -46.77 -11.98 -71.15
N TYR A 446 -46.44 -11.68 -72.41
CA TYR A 446 -45.68 -10.49 -72.80
C TYR A 446 -46.47 -9.20 -72.60
N LYS A 447 -47.81 -9.22 -72.65
CA LYS A 447 -48.64 -8.07 -72.26
C LYS A 447 -48.81 -7.94 -70.74
N MET A 448 -48.71 -9.03 -69.99
CA MET A 448 -48.70 -9.01 -68.52
C MET A 448 -47.34 -8.57 -67.95
N LEU A 449 -46.26 -8.74 -68.70
CA LEU A 449 -44.90 -8.41 -68.29
C LEU A 449 -44.71 -6.91 -68.01
N PRO A 450 -45.04 -5.95 -68.90
CA PRO A 450 -44.86 -4.53 -68.62
C PRO A 450 -45.62 -4.04 -67.38
N PRO A 451 -46.90 -4.41 -67.15
CA PRO A 451 -47.60 -4.10 -65.91
C PRO A 451 -46.96 -4.74 -64.68
N LEU A 452 -46.58 -6.01 -64.73
CA LEU A 452 -45.87 -6.69 -63.64
C LEU A 452 -44.54 -6.00 -63.32
N PHE A 453 -43.78 -5.65 -64.35
CA PHE A 453 -42.55 -4.89 -64.20
C PHE A 453 -42.82 -3.51 -63.63
N LYS A 454 -43.91 -2.84 -64.01
CA LYS A 454 -44.28 -1.55 -63.42
C LYS A 454 -44.64 -1.70 -61.95
N THR A 455 -45.44 -2.70 -61.58
CA THR A 455 -45.79 -2.95 -60.18
C THR A 455 -44.59 -3.40 -59.35
N VAL A 456 -43.73 -4.26 -59.89
CA VAL A 456 -42.50 -4.71 -59.21
C VAL A 456 -41.51 -3.56 -59.09
N HIS A 457 -41.34 -2.76 -60.14
CA HIS A 457 -40.46 -1.59 -60.11
C HIS A 457 -40.97 -0.52 -59.13
N GLU A 458 -42.28 -0.28 -59.08
CA GLU A 458 -42.89 0.66 -58.12
C GLU A 458 -42.85 0.11 -56.68
N GLN A 459 -42.98 -1.20 -56.47
CA GLN A 459 -42.92 -1.81 -55.12
C GLN A 459 -41.49 -2.06 -54.61
N THR A 460 -40.54 -2.37 -55.48
CA THR A 460 -39.19 -2.82 -55.09
C THR A 460 -38.08 -1.84 -55.49
N GLY A 461 -38.38 -0.83 -56.32
CA GLY A 461 -37.42 0.17 -56.81
C GLY A 461 -36.38 -0.36 -57.80
N MET A 462 -36.37 -1.66 -58.11
CA MET A 462 -35.36 -2.26 -58.99
C MET A 462 -35.81 -2.23 -60.46
N LEU A 463 -34.93 -1.76 -61.33
CA LEU A 463 -35.07 -1.86 -62.79
C LEU A 463 -34.58 -3.24 -63.23
N PRO A 464 -35.37 -4.03 -63.97
CA PRO A 464 -34.94 -5.34 -64.44
C PRO A 464 -33.71 -5.22 -65.37
N PRO A 465 -32.76 -6.18 -65.34
CA PRO A 465 -31.53 -6.10 -66.10
C PRO A 465 -31.74 -6.07 -67.63
N ALA A 466 -30.94 -5.28 -68.34
CA ALA A 466 -31.10 -5.00 -69.77
C ALA A 466 -31.06 -6.24 -70.69
N TRP A 467 -30.42 -7.34 -70.27
CA TRP A 467 -30.33 -8.56 -71.10
C TRP A 467 -31.69 -9.24 -71.33
N MET A 468 -32.69 -8.97 -70.50
CA MET A 468 -34.06 -9.45 -70.72
C MET A 468 -34.76 -8.74 -71.89
N GLY A 469 -34.22 -7.59 -72.34
CA GLY A 469 -34.75 -6.81 -73.47
C GLY A 469 -33.98 -7.00 -74.79
N THR A 470 -32.85 -7.70 -74.79
CA THR A 470 -31.99 -7.85 -75.98
C THR A 470 -31.97 -9.30 -76.43
N LEU A 471 -32.66 -9.61 -77.54
CA LEU A 471 -32.57 -10.90 -78.22
C LEU A 471 -31.16 -11.07 -78.84
N PRO A 472 -30.49 -12.22 -78.66
CA PRO A 472 -29.17 -12.46 -79.21
C PRO A 472 -29.23 -12.76 -80.73
N ASP A 473 -28.55 -11.96 -81.54
CA ASP A 473 -28.51 -12.02 -83.02
C ASP A 473 -27.74 -13.22 -83.62
N ASN A 474 -27.70 -14.36 -82.95
CA ASN A 474 -27.04 -15.57 -83.50
C ASN A 474 -28.09 -16.56 -84.01
N GLY A 475 -28.61 -16.31 -85.21
CA GLY A 475 -29.49 -17.22 -85.93
C GLY A 475 -29.29 -17.12 -87.43
N SER A 476 -28.74 -18.19 -88.02
CA SER A 476 -28.55 -18.53 -89.45
C SER A 476 -27.47 -17.80 -90.24
#